data_AF-A0A412KMI8-F1
#
_entry.id   AF-A0A412KMI8-F1
#
_cell.length_a   1.000
_cell.length_b   1.000
_cell.length_c   1.000
_cell.angle_alpha   90.00
_cell.angle_beta   90.00
_cell.angle_gamma   90.00
#
_symmetry.space_group_name_H-M   'P 1'
#
loop_
_entity.id
_entity.type
_entity.pdbx_description
1 polymer ?
#
loop_
_entity_poly.entity_id
_entity_poly.type
_entity_poly.pdbx_seq_one_letter_code
_entity_poly.pdbx_strand_id
1 'polypeptide(L)' 'MAEKVKCPVCGKSEFDERDNFDICPICYWENDDYQIRHPDKSGANRMSLNEARAAYRAGKKVK' A
#
# COMPACT_ATOMS: atom_id res chain seq x y z
N MET A 1 -14.01 16.62 -2.33
CA MET A 1 -12.60 16.75 -2.78
C MET A 1 -11.95 15.44 -2.44
N ALA A 2 -11.58 14.63 -3.44
CA ALA A 2 -10.82 13.41 -3.19
C ALA A 2 -9.45 13.81 -2.61
N GLU A 3 -9.08 13.22 -1.48
CA GLU A 3 -7.80 13.51 -0.83
C GLU A 3 -6.73 12.61 -1.45
N LYS A 4 -5.72 13.22 -2.08
CA LYS A 4 -4.56 12.49 -2.58
C LYS A 4 -3.80 11.89 -1.42
N VAL A 5 -3.52 10.58 -1.49
CA VAL A 5 -2.84 9.86 -0.41
C VAL A 5 -1.55 9.21 -0.90
N LYS A 6 -0.46 9.39 -0.14
CA LYS A 6 0.82 8.76 -0.46
C LYS A 6 0.75 7.26 -0.26
N CYS A 7 1.48 6.52 -1.10
CA CYS A 7 1.61 5.08 -0.95
C CYS A 7 2.14 4.75 0.46
N PRO A 8 1.41 3.97 1.27
CA PRO A 8 1.76 3.74 2.67
C PRO A 8 2.96 2.78 2.85
N VAL A 9 3.41 2.15 1.76
CA VAL A 9 4.54 1.22 1.73
C VAL A 9 5.84 1.94 1.32
N CYS A 10 5.85 2.56 0.14
CA CYS A 10 7.07 3.14 -0.43
C CYS A 10 7.19 4.66 -0.25
N GLY A 11 6.08 5.37 -0.05
CA GLY A 11 6.05 6.83 0.05
C GLY A 11 6.44 7.61 -1.21
N LYS A 12 6.68 6.93 -2.35
CA LYS A 12 7.22 7.51 -3.60
C LYS A 12 6.17 7.82 -4.66
N SER A 13 4.96 7.29 -4.54
CA SER A 13 3.83 7.60 -5.41
C SER A 13 2.65 8.08 -4.57
N GLU A 14 1.67 8.70 -5.24
CA GLU A 14 0.42 9.17 -4.68
C GLU A 14 -0.74 8.52 -5.41
N PHE A 15 -1.81 8.23 -4.68
CA PHE A 15 -3.11 7.83 -5.20
C PHE A 15 -4.02 9.05 -5.27
N ASP A 16 -4.90 9.11 -6.25
CA ASP A 16 -5.81 10.24 -6.44
C ASP A 16 -6.92 10.29 -5.39
N GLU A 17 -7.30 9.13 -4.85
CA GLU A 17 -8.30 8.99 -3.81
C GLU A 17 -7.90 7.89 -2.82
N ARG A 18 -8.41 7.95 -1.59
CA ARG A 18 -8.30 6.87 -0.61
C ARG A 18 -9.23 5.71 -1.01
N ASP A 19 -8.76 4.47 -0.85
CA ASP A 19 -9.56 3.26 -1.10
C ASP A 19 -10.03 3.10 -2.56
N ASN A 20 -9.22 3.58 -3.52
CA ASN A 20 -9.55 3.52 -4.93
C ASN A 20 -9.04 2.26 -5.63
N PHE A 21 -8.42 1.33 -4.89
CA PHE A 21 -7.84 0.08 -5.40
C PHE A 21 -6.78 0.26 -6.49
N ASP A 22 -6.22 1.46 -6.65
CA ASP A 22 -5.10 1.68 -7.57
C ASP A 22 -3.84 0.98 -7.07
N ILE A 23 -3.02 0.55 -8.03
CA ILE A 23 -1.77 -0.15 -7.74
C ILE A 23 -0.62 0.85 -7.81
N CYS A 24 0.17 0.94 -6.74
CA CYS A 24 1.38 1.75 -6.70
C CYS A 24 2.36 1.29 -7.81
N PRO A 25 2.77 2.16 -8.75
CA PRO A 25 3.66 1.77 -9.85
C PRO A 25 5.09 1.46 -9.41
N ILE A 26 5.44 1.78 -8.15
CA ILE A 26 6.80 1.61 -7.60
C ILE A 26 6.95 0.32 -6.82
N CYS A 27 6.02 0.05 -5.89
CA CYS A 27 6.10 -1.12 -5.01
C CYS A 27 4.98 -2.14 -5.25
N TYR A 28 4.04 -1.86 -6.15
CA TYR A 28 2.91 -2.75 -6.48
C TYR A 28 1.93 -3.02 -5.33
N TRP A 29 1.93 -2.16 -4.30
CA TRP A 29 0.90 -2.15 -3.27
C TRP A 29 -0.42 -1.62 -3.84
N GLU A 30 -1.51 -2.34 -3.63
CA GLU A 30 -2.88 -1.92 -3.96
C GLU A 30 -3.47 -1.05 -2.84
N ASN A 31 -4.07 0.08 -3.22
CA ASN A 31 -4.62 1.06 -2.31
C ASN A 31 -5.94 0.58 -1.67
N ASP A 32 -5.80 -0.20 -0.61
CA ASP A 32 -6.89 -0.77 0.20
C ASP A 32 -6.92 -0.13 1.60
N ASP A 33 -7.99 0.61 1.91
CA ASP A 33 -8.17 1.28 3.21
C ASP A 33 -8.42 0.29 4.35
N TYR A 34 -8.89 -0.94 4.06
CA TYR A 34 -8.98 -1.99 5.06
C TYR A 34 -7.58 -2.31 5.61
N GLN A 35 -6.60 -2.52 4.74
CA GLN A 35 -5.22 -2.82 5.16
C GLN A 35 -4.47 -1.60 5.69
N ILE A 36 -4.92 -0.37 5.36
CA ILE A 36 -4.45 0.85 6.04
C ILE A 36 -4.94 0.89 7.49
N ARG A 37 -6.21 0.58 7.74
CA ARG A 37 -6.82 0.55 9.09
C ARG A 37 -6.39 -0.66 9.92
N HIS A 38 -6.06 -1.77 9.26
CA HIS A 38 -5.64 -3.03 9.89
C HIS A 38 -4.27 -3.46 9.36
N PRO A 39 -3.18 -2.80 9.79
CA PRO A 39 -1.86 -2.92 9.15
C PRO A 39 -1.19 -4.28 9.29
N ASP A 40 -1.69 -5.14 10.17
CA ASP A 40 -1.22 -6.52 10.39
C ASP A 40 -2.16 -7.57 9.76
N LYS A 41 -3.17 -7.15 9.01
CA LYS A 41 -4.09 -8.04 8.28
C LYS A 41 -3.76 -8.04 6.78
N SER A 42 -3.82 -9.22 6.18
CA SER A 42 -3.90 -9.37 4.72
C SER A 42 -5.29 -8.95 4.24
N GLY A 43 -5.41 -8.65 2.95
CA GLY A 43 -6.65 -8.19 2.33
C GLY A 43 -6.52 -8.28 0.82
N ALA A 44 -6.76 -7.17 0.13
CA ALA A 44 -6.48 -7.05 -1.30
C ALA A 44 -5.02 -7.41 -1.65
N ASN A 45 -4.10 -7.05 -0.75
CA ASN A 45 -2.69 -7.42 -0.82
C ASN A 45 -2.43 -8.72 -0.05
N ARG A 46 -1.59 -9.59 -0.64
CA ARG A 46 -1.16 -10.87 -0.03
C ARG A 46 -0.40 -10.65 1.28
N MET A 47 0.45 -9.63 1.33
CA MET A 47 1.12 -9.18 2.55
C MET A 47 0.22 -8.22 3.31
N SER A 48 0.30 -8.23 4.64
CA SER A 48 -0.17 -7.11 5.46
C SER A 48 0.64 -5.85 5.17
N LEU A 49 0.12 -4.68 5.54
CA LEU A 49 0.80 -3.41 5.32
C LEU A 49 2.17 -3.37 6.03
N ASN A 50 2.27 -3.94 7.23
CA ASN A 50 3.53 -4.01 7.97
C ASN A 50 4.54 -4.97 7.34
N GLU A 51 4.09 -6.12 6.84
CA GLU A 51 4.93 -7.05 6.07
C GLU A 51 5.43 -6.40 4.77
N ALA A 52 4.54 -5.71 4.03
CA ALA A 52 4.89 -5.00 2.82
C ALA A 52 5.93 -3.90 3.07
N ARG A 53 5.76 -3.10 4.13
CA ARG A 53 6.75 -2.10 4.57
C ARG A 53 8.08 -2.74 4.91
N ALA A 54 8.08 -3.88 5.61
CA ALA A 54 9.31 -4.60 5.95
C ALA A 54 10.00 -5.18 4.71
N ALA A 55 9.25 -5.79 3.79
CA ALA A 55 9.74 -6.31 2.53
C ALA A 55 10.38 -5.19 1.69
N TYR A 56 9.70 -4.05 1.54
CA TYR A 56 10.20 -2.91 0.80
C TYR A 56 11.52 -2.36 1.38
N ARG A 57 11.60 -2.20 2.72
CA ARG A 57 12.84 -1.78 3.40
C ARG A 57 13.98 -2.78 3.20
N ALA A 58 13.67 -4.07 3.09
CA ALA A 58 14.65 -5.12 2.84
C ALA A 58 15.01 -5.27 1.34
N GLY A 59 14.50 -4.41 0.45
CA GLY A 59 14.73 -4.52 -1.00
C GLY A 59 14.02 -5.71 -1.65
N LYS A 60 13.05 -6.31 -0.96
CA LYS A 60 12.25 -7.43 -1.47
C LYS A 60 11.03 -6.92 -2.23
N LYS A 61 10.50 -7.77 -3.11
CA LYS A 61 9.22 -7.52 -3.78
C LYS A 61 8.08 -7.60 -2.75
N VAL A 62 7.13 -6.68 -2.87
CA VAL A 62 5.92 -6.58 -2.02
C VAL A 62 4.76 -7.44 -2.57
N LYS A 63 4.90 -7.92 -3.81
CA LYS A 63 3.92 -8.75 -4.53
C LYS A 63 4.09 -10.24 -4.23
#